data_AF-A0A238C0U2-F1
#
_entry.id   AF-A0A238C0U2-F1
#
_cell.length_a   1.000
_cell.length_b   1.000
_cell.length_c   1.000
_cell.angle_alpha   90.00
_cell.angle_beta   90.00
_cell.angle_gamma   90.00
#
_symmetry.space_group_name_H-M   'P 1'
#
loop_
_entity.id
_entity.type
_entity.pdbx_description
1 polymer ?
#
loop_
_entity_poly.entity_id
_entity_poly.type
_entity_poly.pdbx_seq_one_letter_code
_entity_poly.pdbx_strand_id
1 'polypeptide(L)'
;MNLARNRLRTILPDRVQAYWDNMSHFMEQSQHLRDAAEEQIQFFSNKVRTFADFQDELQKWISTIEKIESENETIINNSLDMDFVLHCAVCALEFPAKLIVKHMERCFVRNEKQSCYGTPNMSQVNPYNIFCEQFNKANSTFCKRLRVLCSEHYKSVEDTAKVCGYPFAWNKSEFRPVIKTFNDMQAMLREGFCHYPRKNCLQHHNWIQNAMGLIDVELLNLLIKLDEWFEKKRTLQVSETMRGDVLSLFCDKTVRLSSLNEDSSIPICGSVNSDPADDVQCQNTEQSMITTMSYAERTDYFGLQ
;
A
#
# COMPACT_ATOMS: atom_id res chain seq x y z
N MET A 1 22.41 13.74 38.76
CA MET A 1 21.85 14.85 37.94
C MET A 1 22.24 16.25 38.45
N ASN A 2 22.22 16.56 39.76
CA ASN A 2 22.42 17.94 40.24
C ASN A 2 23.84 18.52 40.03
N LEU A 3 24.90 17.71 40.06
CA LEU A 3 26.28 18.21 39.89
C LEU A 3 26.57 18.68 38.46
N ALA A 4 26.15 17.91 37.45
CA ALA A 4 26.30 18.27 36.04
C ALA A 4 25.49 19.53 35.70
N ARG A 5 24.28 19.64 36.24
CA ARG A 5 23.42 20.83 36.11
C ARG A 5 24.07 22.08 36.70
N ASN A 6 24.68 21.97 37.88
CA ASN A 6 25.37 23.08 38.52
C ASN A 6 26.62 23.52 37.72
N ARG A 7 27.37 22.57 37.15
CA ARG A 7 28.51 22.86 36.26
C ARG A 7 28.09 23.49 34.94
N LEU A 8 26.96 23.09 34.36
CA LEU A 8 26.44 23.71 33.14
C LEU A 8 25.93 25.13 33.40
N ARG A 9 25.28 25.38 34.54
CA ARG A 9 24.85 26.73 34.95
C ARG A 9 26.02 27.69 35.11
N THR A 10 27.20 27.23 35.51
CA THR A 10 28.40 28.09 35.60
C THR A 10 28.97 28.47 34.24
N ILE A 11 28.70 27.69 33.18
CA ILE A 11 29.27 27.92 31.84
C ILE A 11 28.26 28.63 30.92
N LEU A 12 26.97 28.26 31.00
CA LEU A 12 25.90 28.75 30.11
C LEU A 12 24.58 29.01 30.89
N PRO A 13 24.53 29.99 31.80
CA PRO A 13 23.39 30.19 32.70
C PRO A 13 22.07 30.44 31.95
N ASP A 14 22.05 31.37 30.99
CA ASP A 14 20.82 31.79 30.31
C ASP A 14 20.20 30.69 29.46
N ARG A 15 21.02 29.93 28.71
CA ARG A 15 20.55 28.81 27.87
C ARG A 15 20.03 27.66 28.71
N VAL A 16 20.72 27.35 29.80
CA VAL A 16 20.29 26.29 30.72
C VAL A 16 18.94 26.67 31.34
N GLN A 17 18.78 27.91 31.78
CA GLN A 17 17.52 28.36 32.38
C GLN A 17 16.37 28.34 31.36
N ALA A 18 16.56 28.93 30.18
CA ALA A 18 15.55 28.92 29.13
C ALA A 18 15.16 27.49 28.67
N TYR A 19 16.11 26.58 28.60
CA TYR A 19 15.84 25.18 28.25
C TYR A 19 14.96 24.48 29.29
N TRP A 20 15.31 24.61 30.58
CA TRP A 20 14.54 23.97 31.66
C TRP A 20 13.19 24.63 31.89
N ASP A 21 13.06 25.94 31.70
CA ASP A 21 11.80 26.67 31.83
C ASP A 21 10.79 26.25 30.75
N ASN A 22 11.26 25.99 29.52
CA ASN A 22 10.41 25.51 28.42
C ASN A 22 10.20 23.98 28.45
N MET A 23 10.86 23.24 29.34
CA MET A 23 10.82 21.78 29.40
C MET A 23 9.39 21.24 29.56
N SER A 24 8.55 21.87 30.38
CA SER A 24 7.15 21.44 30.58
C SER A 24 6.37 21.45 29.27
N HIS A 25 6.49 22.52 28.49
CA HIS A 25 5.80 22.67 27.21
C HIS A 25 6.29 21.62 26.20
N PHE A 26 7.59 21.36 26.13
CA PHE A 26 8.12 20.31 25.25
C PHE A 26 7.68 18.90 25.68
N MET A 27 7.60 18.64 26.99
CA MET A 27 7.12 17.37 27.52
C MET A 27 5.63 17.16 27.21
N GLU A 28 4.80 18.18 27.38
CA GLU A 28 3.38 18.17 27.02
C GLU A 28 3.18 17.95 25.50
N GLN A 29 3.93 18.67 24.67
CA GLN A 29 3.89 18.50 23.22
C GLN A 29 4.32 17.08 22.81
N SER A 30 5.39 16.54 23.42
CA SER A 30 5.84 15.18 23.15
C SER A 30 4.81 14.14 23.57
N GLN A 31 4.16 14.33 24.72
CA GLN A 31 3.07 13.48 25.18
C GLN A 31 1.91 13.46 24.19
N HIS A 32 1.47 14.64 23.73
CA HIS A 32 0.41 14.75 22.72
C HIS A 32 0.78 14.03 21.40
N LEU A 33 2.03 14.13 20.96
CA LEU A 33 2.51 13.41 19.77
C LEU A 33 2.53 11.89 19.97
N ARG A 34 2.87 11.40 21.17
CA ARG A 34 2.79 9.98 21.51
C ARG A 34 1.36 9.48 21.53
N ASP A 35 0.45 10.24 22.13
CA ASP A 35 -0.97 9.89 22.21
C ASP A 35 -1.59 9.84 20.81
N ALA A 36 -1.31 10.84 19.96
CA ALA A 36 -1.73 10.83 18.57
C ALA A 36 -1.15 9.64 17.78
N ALA A 37 0.12 9.28 18.00
CA ALA A 37 0.71 8.10 17.37
C ALA A 37 0.04 6.80 17.85
N GLU A 38 -0.30 6.69 19.13
CA GLU A 38 -1.02 5.53 19.69
C GLU A 38 -2.42 5.40 19.09
N GLU A 39 -3.15 6.51 18.97
CA GLU A 39 -4.47 6.53 18.33
C GLU A 39 -4.39 6.04 16.88
N GLN A 40 -3.37 6.47 16.13
CA GLN A 40 -3.15 6.00 14.76
C GLN A 40 -2.79 4.51 14.72
N ILE A 41 -1.90 4.04 15.59
CA ILE A 41 -1.55 2.62 15.70
C ILE A 41 -2.81 1.78 15.98
N GLN A 42 -3.66 2.22 16.91
CA GLN A 42 -4.91 1.53 17.22
C GLN A 42 -5.88 1.55 16.04
N PHE A 43 -5.99 2.69 15.34
CA PHE A 43 -6.82 2.82 14.14
C PHE A 43 -6.41 1.83 13.04
N PHE A 44 -5.12 1.79 12.68
CA PHE A 44 -4.62 0.87 11.65
C PHE A 44 -4.68 -0.59 12.11
N SER A 45 -4.41 -0.87 13.40
CA SER A 45 -4.54 -2.22 13.96
C SER A 45 -5.99 -2.74 13.86
N ASN A 46 -6.97 -1.89 14.16
CA ASN A 46 -8.38 -2.24 14.00
C ASN A 46 -8.74 -2.52 12.53
N LYS A 47 -8.20 -1.73 11.59
CA LYS A 47 -8.40 -1.97 10.16
C LYS A 47 -7.79 -3.28 9.69
N VAL A 48 -6.56 -3.60 10.12
CA VAL A 48 -5.91 -4.89 9.82
C VAL A 48 -6.80 -6.04 10.29
N ARG A 49 -7.36 -5.96 11.50
CA ARG A 49 -8.30 -6.96 12.01
C ARG A 49 -9.55 -7.09 11.14
N THR A 50 -10.15 -5.98 10.73
CA THR A 50 -11.33 -6.01 9.83
C THR A 50 -11.02 -6.71 8.50
N PHE A 51 -9.85 -6.48 7.91
CA PHE A 51 -9.48 -7.16 6.66
C PHE A 51 -9.14 -8.63 6.86
N ALA A 52 -8.58 -9.01 8.01
CA ALA A 52 -8.42 -10.42 8.38
C ALA A 52 -9.78 -11.12 8.51
N ASP A 53 -10.77 -10.47 9.13
CA ASP A 53 -12.13 -10.99 9.23
C ASP A 53 -12.74 -11.20 7.82
N PHE A 54 -12.52 -10.27 6.87
CA PHE A 54 -12.95 -10.45 5.49
C PHE A 54 -12.27 -11.63 4.78
N GLN A 55 -10.99 -11.87 5.06
CA GLN A 55 -10.26 -13.02 4.52
C GLN A 55 -10.91 -14.32 4.99
N ASP A 56 -11.25 -14.42 6.28
CA ASP A 56 -11.91 -15.58 6.86
C ASP A 56 -13.33 -15.78 6.31
N GLU A 57 -14.10 -14.70 6.15
CA GLU A 57 -15.44 -14.75 5.55
C GLU A 57 -15.39 -15.20 4.08
N LEU A 58 -14.44 -14.70 3.30
CA LEU A 58 -14.24 -15.13 1.91
C LEU A 58 -13.86 -16.61 1.84
N GLN A 59 -13.01 -17.10 2.73
CA GLN A 59 -12.67 -18.53 2.79
C GLN A 59 -13.88 -19.40 3.16
N LYS A 60 -14.74 -18.95 4.09
CA LYS A 60 -16.00 -19.63 4.42
C LYS A 60 -16.94 -19.68 3.22
N TRP A 61 -17.01 -18.60 2.45
CA TRP A 61 -17.80 -18.55 1.21
C TRP A 61 -17.28 -19.53 0.16
N ILE A 62 -15.97 -19.54 -0.11
CA ILE A 62 -15.34 -20.48 -1.03
C ILE A 62 -15.64 -21.93 -0.62
N SER A 63 -15.47 -22.25 0.67
CA SER A 63 -15.76 -23.58 1.21
C SER A 63 -17.24 -23.98 1.09
N THR A 64 -18.15 -22.99 1.08
CA THR A 64 -19.59 -23.23 0.83
C THR A 64 -19.83 -23.56 -0.63
N ILE A 65 -19.23 -22.78 -1.54
CA ILE A 65 -19.36 -22.98 -2.99
C ILE A 65 -18.83 -24.34 -3.43
N GLU A 66 -17.71 -24.79 -2.87
CA GLU A 66 -17.11 -26.10 -3.19
C GLU A 66 -18.06 -27.28 -2.95
N LYS A 67 -19.00 -27.14 -2.00
CA LYS A 67 -19.99 -28.17 -1.66
C LYS A 67 -21.20 -28.16 -2.58
N ILE A 68 -21.40 -27.11 -3.37
CA ILE A 68 -22.55 -26.96 -4.25
C ILE A 68 -22.31 -27.79 -5.52
N GLU A 69 -23.27 -28.62 -5.88
CA GLU A 69 -23.24 -29.36 -7.14
C GLU A 69 -23.65 -28.46 -8.30
N SER A 70 -23.03 -28.68 -9.46
CA SER A 70 -23.44 -28.01 -10.69
C SER A 70 -24.74 -28.64 -11.17
N GLU A 71 -25.82 -27.88 -11.25
CA GLU A 71 -26.98 -28.29 -12.05
C GLU A 71 -26.59 -28.30 -13.53
N ASN A 72 -27.05 -29.32 -14.26
CA ASN A 72 -26.60 -29.65 -15.60
C ASN A 72 -26.95 -28.57 -16.66
N GLU A 73 -25.96 -28.29 -17.50
CA GLU A 73 -25.99 -27.99 -18.95
C GLU A 73 -27.24 -27.37 -19.60
N THR A 74 -27.91 -26.39 -18.99
CA THR A 74 -28.58 -25.39 -19.81
C THR A 74 -27.54 -24.40 -20.27
N ILE A 75 -26.96 -24.71 -21.44
CA ILE A 75 -26.20 -23.79 -22.28
C ILE A 75 -27.16 -22.64 -22.64
N ILE A 76 -27.39 -21.73 -21.70
CA ILE A 76 -27.95 -20.42 -22.03
C ILE A 76 -26.77 -19.68 -22.65
N ASN A 77 -26.64 -19.90 -23.95
CA ASN A 77 -25.70 -19.24 -24.83
C ASN A 77 -26.13 -17.77 -24.99
N ASN A 78 -26.17 -17.02 -23.88
CA ASN A 78 -26.28 -15.56 -23.91
C ASN A 78 -24.89 -14.96 -24.05
N SER A 79 -24.09 -15.54 -24.95
CA SER A 79 -22.99 -14.82 -25.57
C SER A 79 -23.65 -13.73 -26.43
N LEU A 80 -23.92 -12.57 -25.83
CA LEU A 80 -23.92 -11.32 -26.59
C LEU A 80 -22.68 -11.40 -27.48
N ASP A 81 -22.90 -11.33 -28.78
CA ASP A 81 -21.85 -11.58 -29.76
C ASP A 81 -20.88 -10.41 -29.77
N MET A 82 -19.97 -10.41 -28.79
CA MET A 82 -18.92 -9.42 -28.64
C MET A 82 -17.82 -9.73 -29.65
N ASP A 83 -18.12 -9.48 -30.93
CA ASP A 83 -17.24 -9.73 -32.08
C ASP A 83 -16.21 -8.62 -32.31
N PHE A 84 -16.09 -7.66 -31.38
CA PHE A 84 -15.03 -6.67 -31.44
C PHE A 84 -13.74 -7.17 -30.78
N VAL A 85 -12.62 -6.61 -31.25
CA VAL A 85 -11.28 -6.85 -30.72
C VAL A 85 -10.90 -5.77 -29.71
N LEU A 86 -10.11 -6.16 -28.72
CA LEU A 86 -9.53 -5.27 -27.71
C LEU A 86 -8.01 -5.45 -27.70
N HIS A 87 -7.30 -4.38 -27.37
CA HIS A 87 -5.85 -4.40 -27.24
C HIS A 87 -5.44 -4.89 -25.86
N CYS A 88 -4.45 -5.79 -25.79
CA CYS A 88 -3.86 -6.20 -24.53
C CYS A 88 -3.02 -5.08 -23.93
N ALA A 89 -3.30 -4.66 -22.70
CA ALA A 89 -2.52 -3.60 -22.03
C ALA A 89 -1.04 -3.97 -21.77
N VAL A 90 -0.67 -5.25 -21.86
CA VAL A 90 0.71 -5.72 -21.60
C VAL A 90 1.54 -5.84 -22.88
N CYS A 91 0.99 -6.44 -23.95
CA CYS A 91 1.73 -6.65 -25.20
C CYS A 91 1.23 -5.82 -26.39
N ALA A 92 0.20 -4.99 -26.20
CA ALA A 92 -0.44 -4.16 -27.23
C ALA A 92 -1.03 -4.91 -28.43
N LEU A 93 -1.05 -6.25 -28.41
CA LEU A 93 -1.67 -7.06 -29.48
C LEU A 93 -3.18 -7.14 -29.32
N GLU A 94 -3.88 -7.29 -30.45
CA GLU A 94 -5.34 -7.40 -30.51
C GLU A 94 -5.82 -8.83 -30.23
N PHE A 95 -6.85 -8.95 -29.40
CA PHE A 95 -7.53 -10.21 -29.12
C PHE A 95 -9.05 -10.02 -29.14
N PRO A 96 -9.83 -11.08 -29.44
CA PRO A 96 -11.28 -11.04 -29.29
C PRO A 96 -11.67 -10.64 -27.86
N ALA A 97 -12.68 -9.77 -27.70
CA ALA A 97 -13.11 -9.30 -26.38
C ALA A 97 -13.43 -10.46 -25.42
N LYS A 98 -13.96 -11.58 -25.93
CA LYS A 98 -14.25 -12.80 -25.16
C LYS A 98 -13.00 -13.47 -24.55
N LEU A 99 -11.80 -13.25 -25.12
CA LEU A 99 -10.55 -13.89 -24.73
C LEU A 99 -9.53 -12.95 -24.08
N ILE A 100 -9.79 -11.63 -24.12
CA ILE A 100 -8.81 -10.62 -23.68
C ILE A 100 -8.39 -10.80 -22.22
N VAL A 101 -9.32 -11.10 -21.31
CA VAL A 101 -9.02 -11.28 -19.87
C VAL A 101 -8.05 -12.44 -19.66
N LYS A 102 -8.35 -13.61 -20.25
CA LYS A 102 -7.47 -14.79 -20.20
C LYS A 102 -6.10 -14.53 -20.80
N HIS A 103 -6.05 -13.77 -21.90
CA HIS A 103 -4.77 -13.39 -22.50
C HIS A 103 -3.99 -12.44 -21.60
N MET A 104 -4.61 -11.37 -21.12
CA MET A 104 -3.96 -10.34 -20.27
C MET A 104 -3.32 -10.97 -19.05
N GLU A 105 -4.01 -11.87 -18.35
CA GLU A 105 -3.45 -12.57 -17.19
C GLU A 105 -2.23 -13.43 -17.56
N ARG A 106 -2.32 -14.25 -18.61
CA ARG A 106 -1.19 -15.08 -19.07
C ARG A 106 -0.01 -14.24 -19.56
N CYS A 107 -0.30 -13.13 -20.23
CA CYS A 107 0.70 -12.21 -20.74
C CYS A 107 1.41 -11.51 -19.58
N PHE A 108 0.66 -11.05 -18.59
CA PHE A 108 1.19 -10.47 -17.35
C PHE A 108 2.08 -11.47 -16.63
N VAL A 109 1.61 -12.70 -16.38
CA VAL A 109 2.39 -13.77 -15.76
C VAL A 109 3.67 -14.07 -16.53
N ARG A 110 3.62 -14.10 -17.87
CA ARG A 110 4.82 -14.32 -18.70
C ARG A 110 5.84 -13.19 -18.54
N ASN A 111 5.37 -11.94 -18.49
CA ASN A 111 6.22 -10.77 -18.31
C ASN A 111 6.84 -10.74 -16.89
N GLU A 112 6.00 -10.95 -15.87
CA GLU A 112 6.41 -10.91 -14.47
C GLU A 112 7.44 -12.00 -14.12
N LYS A 113 7.30 -13.20 -14.70
CA LYS A 113 8.26 -14.31 -14.54
C LYS A 113 9.69 -13.99 -14.97
N GLN A 114 9.89 -12.98 -15.82
CA GLN A 114 11.23 -12.55 -16.23
C GLN A 114 11.92 -11.69 -15.15
N SER A 115 11.16 -11.18 -14.18
CA SER A 115 11.68 -10.39 -13.07
C SER A 115 11.82 -11.24 -11.81
N CYS A 116 13.00 -11.26 -11.21
CA CYS A 116 13.25 -11.99 -9.96
C CYS A 116 12.88 -11.15 -8.75
N TYR A 117 11.90 -11.60 -7.95
CA TYR A 117 11.51 -10.95 -6.70
C TYR A 117 11.78 -11.88 -5.52
N GLY A 118 12.97 -11.77 -4.96
CA GLY A 118 13.35 -12.60 -3.81
C GLY A 118 14.51 -12.02 -3.01
N THR A 119 14.63 -12.51 -1.78
CA THR A 119 15.71 -12.15 -0.87
C THR A 119 16.40 -13.42 -0.39
N PRO A 120 17.70 -13.37 -0.03
CA PRO A 120 18.39 -14.54 0.52
C PRO A 120 17.79 -15.02 1.85
N ASN A 121 17.14 -14.10 2.58
CA ASN A 121 16.63 -14.36 3.92
C ASN A 121 15.09 -14.52 3.89
N MET A 122 14.58 -15.50 4.65
CA MET A 122 13.16 -15.63 4.96
C MET A 122 12.73 -14.46 5.87
N SER A 123 11.48 -14.00 5.75
CA SER A 123 10.97 -12.93 6.61
C SER A 123 10.87 -13.47 8.03
N GLN A 124 11.27 -12.68 9.02
CA GLN A 124 11.13 -13.07 10.42
C GLN A 124 9.66 -13.14 10.85
N VAL A 125 8.82 -12.30 10.23
CA VAL A 125 7.38 -12.24 10.48
C VAL A 125 6.66 -12.13 9.13
N ASN A 126 5.64 -12.97 8.92
CA ASN A 126 4.76 -12.96 7.75
C ASN A 126 3.30 -13.02 8.25
N PRO A 127 2.77 -11.88 8.73
CA PRO A 127 1.44 -11.84 9.32
C PRO A 127 0.40 -12.18 8.25
N TYR A 128 -0.60 -12.99 8.61
CA TYR A 128 -1.66 -13.47 7.70
C TYR A 128 -1.17 -14.24 6.46
N ASN A 129 0.10 -14.66 6.44
CA ASN A 129 0.72 -15.39 5.33
C ASN A 129 0.56 -14.68 3.98
N ILE A 130 0.77 -13.36 3.96
CA ILE A 130 0.62 -12.51 2.77
C ILE A 130 1.74 -12.72 1.76
N PHE A 131 2.94 -13.12 2.18
CA PHE A 131 4.06 -13.38 1.28
C PHE A 131 4.18 -14.87 0.93
N CYS A 132 4.64 -15.16 -0.29
CA CYS A 132 4.81 -16.52 -0.79
C CYS A 132 5.90 -17.31 -0.03
N GLU A 133 7.06 -16.71 0.18
CA GLU A 133 8.21 -17.27 0.91
C GLU A 133 8.69 -18.65 0.45
N GLN A 134 8.31 -19.11 -0.74
CA GLN A 134 8.82 -20.35 -1.28
C GLN A 134 10.28 -20.19 -1.69
N PHE A 135 11.13 -21.13 -1.27
CA PHE A 135 12.55 -21.12 -1.58
C PHE A 135 12.80 -21.53 -3.03
N ASN A 136 13.41 -20.64 -3.81
CA ASN A 136 13.87 -20.92 -5.15
C ASN A 136 15.32 -21.42 -5.11
N LYS A 137 15.50 -22.70 -5.46
CA LYS A 137 16.81 -23.36 -5.50
C LYS A 137 17.75 -22.82 -6.57
N ALA A 138 17.22 -22.29 -7.68
CA ALA A 138 18.04 -21.81 -8.79
C ALA A 138 18.82 -20.54 -8.40
N ASN A 139 18.17 -19.64 -7.65
CA ASN A 139 18.73 -18.34 -7.29
C ASN A 139 19.16 -18.27 -5.82
N SER A 140 18.89 -19.31 -5.02
CA SER A 140 19.11 -19.34 -3.57
C SER A 140 18.41 -18.20 -2.82
N THR A 141 17.17 -17.89 -3.22
CA THR A 141 16.36 -16.81 -2.66
C THR A 141 14.96 -17.28 -2.28
N PHE A 142 14.36 -16.67 -1.26
CA PHE A 142 12.95 -16.81 -0.90
C PHE A 142 12.10 -15.82 -1.67
N CYS A 143 10.99 -16.30 -2.27
CA CYS A 143 10.04 -15.46 -3.01
C CYS A 143 9.37 -14.42 -2.09
N LYS A 144 9.34 -13.15 -2.52
CA LYS A 144 8.69 -12.05 -1.78
C LYS A 144 7.44 -11.48 -2.48
N ARG A 145 6.96 -12.13 -3.54
CA ARG A 145 5.65 -11.80 -4.12
C ARG A 145 4.53 -12.10 -3.13
N LEU A 146 3.41 -11.38 -3.28
CA LEU A 146 2.17 -11.71 -2.57
C LEU A 146 1.76 -13.14 -2.88
N ARG A 147 1.41 -13.90 -1.84
CA ARG A 147 1.23 -15.36 -1.91
C ARG A 147 0.19 -15.75 -2.95
N VAL A 148 -0.99 -15.14 -2.91
CA VAL A 148 -2.11 -15.47 -3.81
C VAL A 148 -1.93 -14.91 -5.22
N LEU A 149 -1.05 -13.94 -5.41
CA LEU A 149 -0.74 -13.36 -6.73
C LEU A 149 0.57 -13.91 -7.32
N CYS A 150 1.27 -14.80 -6.61
CA CYS A 150 2.57 -15.29 -7.03
C CYS A 150 2.45 -16.19 -8.27
N SER A 151 2.86 -15.65 -9.41
CA SER A 151 2.83 -16.32 -10.71
C SER A 151 3.72 -17.56 -10.87
N GLU A 152 4.65 -17.80 -9.94
CA GLU A 152 5.57 -18.95 -9.94
C GLU A 152 5.11 -20.09 -9.03
N HIS A 153 4.51 -19.74 -7.89
CA HIS A 153 4.38 -20.66 -6.76
C HIS A 153 2.93 -20.85 -6.31
N TYR A 154 2.05 -19.89 -6.60
CA TYR A 154 0.65 -20.02 -6.23
C TYR A 154 -0.01 -21.07 -7.09
N LYS A 155 -0.63 -22.06 -6.43
CA LYS A 155 -1.53 -23.02 -7.06
C LYS A 155 -2.94 -22.60 -6.71
N SER A 156 -3.69 -22.21 -7.73
CA SER A 156 -5.06 -21.72 -7.55
C SER A 156 -5.95 -22.80 -6.93
N VAL A 157 -6.74 -22.43 -5.93
CA VAL A 157 -7.77 -23.30 -5.35
C VAL A 157 -8.94 -23.46 -6.32
N GLU A 158 -8.97 -22.70 -7.41
CA GLU A 158 -10.08 -22.66 -8.37
C GLU A 158 -10.38 -24.00 -9.08
N ASP A 159 -9.48 -24.98 -9.01
CA ASP A 159 -9.68 -26.29 -9.62
C ASP A 159 -10.67 -27.19 -8.85
N THR A 160 -11.00 -26.88 -7.59
CA THR A 160 -11.89 -27.70 -6.75
C THR A 160 -13.38 -27.37 -6.91
N ALA A 161 -13.70 -26.11 -7.19
CA ALA A 161 -15.08 -25.63 -7.23
C ALA A 161 -15.80 -26.04 -8.53
N LYS A 162 -16.98 -26.66 -8.40
CA LYS A 162 -17.82 -27.09 -9.54
C LYS A 162 -18.55 -25.91 -10.20
N VAL A 163 -19.02 -24.95 -9.40
CA VAL A 163 -19.75 -23.76 -9.85
C VAL A 163 -18.90 -22.49 -9.68
N CYS A 164 -19.25 -21.42 -10.41
CA CYS A 164 -18.54 -20.16 -10.38
C CYS A 164 -18.54 -19.53 -8.98
N GLY A 165 -19.71 -19.38 -8.37
CA GLY A 165 -19.86 -18.82 -7.02
C GLY A 165 -19.65 -17.30 -6.90
N TYR A 166 -19.49 -16.59 -8.02
CA TYR A 166 -19.30 -15.13 -8.00
C TYR A 166 -20.54 -14.42 -7.40
N PRO A 167 -20.40 -13.62 -6.33
CA PRO A 167 -21.53 -12.91 -5.73
C PRO A 167 -22.06 -11.77 -6.62
N PHE A 168 -23.35 -11.79 -6.97
CA PHE A 168 -23.91 -10.73 -7.84
C PHE A 168 -23.96 -9.35 -7.18
N ALA A 169 -23.95 -9.31 -5.84
CA ALA A 169 -23.83 -8.08 -5.06
C ALA A 169 -22.58 -7.24 -5.41
N TRP A 170 -21.54 -7.88 -5.98
CA TRP A 170 -20.31 -7.20 -6.39
C TRP A 170 -20.42 -6.49 -7.75
N ASN A 171 -21.39 -6.84 -8.60
CA ASN A 171 -21.56 -6.21 -9.92
C ASN A 171 -22.21 -4.82 -9.84
N LYS A 172 -22.85 -4.46 -8.73
CA LYS A 172 -23.69 -3.24 -8.62
C LYS A 172 -22.95 -1.96 -8.22
N SER A 173 -21.63 -1.98 -8.09
CA SER A 173 -20.91 -0.78 -7.64
C SER A 173 -19.96 -0.23 -8.70
N GLU A 174 -20.28 0.96 -9.19
CA GLU A 174 -19.48 1.65 -10.21
C GLU A 174 -18.06 1.99 -9.70
N PHE A 175 -17.85 2.25 -8.41
CA PHE A 175 -16.52 2.33 -7.79
C PHE A 175 -16.62 2.05 -6.28
N ARG A 176 -16.23 0.85 -5.81
CA ARG A 176 -16.10 0.55 -4.37
C ARG A 176 -14.63 0.37 -3.96
N PRO A 177 -14.15 1.09 -2.93
CA PRO A 177 -12.96 0.67 -2.20
C PRO A 177 -13.17 -0.74 -1.64
N VAL A 178 -12.12 -1.57 -1.60
CA VAL A 178 -12.16 -2.98 -1.16
C VAL A 178 -12.99 -3.18 0.11
N ILE A 179 -12.83 -2.27 1.09
CA ILE A 179 -13.56 -2.29 2.35
C ILE A 179 -15.09 -2.32 2.18
N LYS A 180 -15.63 -1.59 1.19
CA LYS A 180 -17.07 -1.56 0.93
C LYS A 180 -17.56 -2.84 0.25
N THR A 181 -16.70 -3.53 -0.50
CA THR A 181 -17.05 -4.77 -1.23
C THR A 181 -17.29 -5.93 -0.27
N PHE A 182 -16.55 -5.96 0.84
CA PHE A 182 -16.62 -7.04 1.84
C PHE A 182 -17.47 -6.69 3.07
N ASN A 183 -17.74 -5.41 3.35
CA ASN A 183 -18.61 -4.97 4.47
C ASN A 183 -20.05 -5.52 4.45
N ASP A 184 -20.57 -5.94 3.29
CA ASP A 184 -21.95 -6.43 3.14
C ASP A 184 -21.98 -7.85 2.56
N MET A 185 -21.25 -8.76 3.19
CA MET A 185 -21.31 -10.19 2.86
C MET A 185 -22.73 -10.77 2.99
N GLN A 186 -23.59 -10.23 3.87
CA GLN A 186 -24.98 -10.66 3.94
C GLN A 186 -25.81 -10.26 2.72
N ALA A 187 -25.48 -9.17 2.02
CA ALA A 187 -26.10 -8.87 0.73
C ALA A 187 -25.79 -9.94 -0.32
N MET A 188 -24.66 -10.64 -0.24
CA MET A 188 -24.35 -11.73 -1.18
C MET A 188 -25.40 -12.85 -1.12
N LEU A 189 -25.85 -13.21 0.08
CA LEU A 189 -26.88 -14.23 0.27
C LEU A 189 -28.24 -13.76 -0.23
N ARG A 190 -28.54 -12.45 -0.12
CA ARG A 190 -29.81 -11.88 -0.59
C ARG A 190 -29.88 -11.74 -2.11
N GLU A 191 -28.78 -11.35 -2.75
CA GLU A 191 -28.73 -11.06 -4.19
C GLU A 191 -28.37 -12.29 -5.04
N GLY A 192 -27.87 -13.35 -4.41
CA GLY A 192 -27.49 -14.58 -5.09
C GLY A 192 -26.09 -14.54 -5.71
N PHE A 193 -25.74 -15.62 -6.39
CA PHE A 193 -24.41 -15.84 -6.95
C PHE A 193 -24.45 -16.59 -8.28
N CYS A 194 -23.34 -16.57 -9.01
CA CYS A 194 -23.22 -17.22 -10.30
C CYS A 194 -23.16 -18.75 -10.16
N HIS A 195 -24.15 -19.45 -10.73
CA HIS A 195 -24.24 -20.92 -10.73
C HIS A 195 -23.54 -21.58 -11.94
N TYR A 196 -23.00 -20.79 -12.87
CA TYR A 196 -22.41 -21.33 -14.10
C TYR A 196 -21.22 -22.26 -13.78
N PRO A 197 -21.00 -23.35 -14.55
CA PRO A 197 -19.86 -24.23 -14.33
C PRO A 197 -18.55 -23.43 -14.32
N ARG A 198 -17.74 -23.60 -13.27
CA ARG A 198 -16.56 -22.76 -13.02
C ARG A 198 -15.63 -22.69 -14.22
N LYS A 199 -15.37 -23.85 -14.84
CA LYS A 199 -14.50 -24.00 -16.02
C LYS A 199 -14.98 -23.23 -17.26
N ASN A 200 -16.30 -23.00 -17.36
CA ASN A 200 -16.91 -22.40 -18.53
C ASN A 200 -17.30 -20.93 -18.30
N CYS A 201 -17.21 -20.42 -17.07
CA CYS A 201 -17.56 -19.03 -16.76
C CYS A 201 -16.46 -18.08 -17.27
N LEU A 202 -16.73 -17.39 -18.39
CA LEU A 202 -15.80 -16.40 -18.95
C LEU A 202 -15.93 -15.01 -18.30
N GLN A 203 -17.12 -14.67 -17.77
CA GLN A 203 -17.39 -13.37 -17.18
C GLN A 203 -16.64 -13.16 -15.85
N HIS A 204 -16.51 -14.20 -15.04
CA HIS A 204 -15.86 -14.13 -13.72
C HIS A 204 -14.58 -14.96 -13.70
N HIS A 205 -13.70 -14.73 -14.67
CA HIS A 205 -12.42 -15.42 -14.70
C HIS A 205 -11.59 -15.05 -13.47
N ASN A 206 -11.02 -16.06 -12.80
CA ASN A 206 -10.07 -15.92 -11.71
C ASN A 206 -10.55 -15.03 -10.53
N TRP A 207 -11.86 -14.90 -10.34
CA TRP A 207 -12.41 -13.93 -9.39
C TRP A 207 -12.03 -14.22 -7.94
N ILE A 208 -11.78 -15.50 -7.60
CA ILE A 208 -11.39 -15.89 -6.23
C ILE A 208 -9.98 -15.39 -5.97
N GLN A 209 -9.04 -15.71 -6.86
CA GLN A 209 -7.66 -15.24 -6.74
C GLN A 209 -7.60 -13.71 -6.72
N ASN A 210 -8.39 -13.04 -7.57
CA ASN A 210 -8.46 -11.57 -7.61
C ASN A 210 -9.03 -10.98 -6.31
N ALA A 211 -10.10 -11.55 -5.76
CA ALA A 211 -10.70 -11.09 -4.50
C ALA A 211 -9.74 -11.27 -3.31
N MET A 212 -9.07 -12.42 -3.22
CA MET A 212 -8.04 -12.67 -2.20
C MET A 212 -6.85 -11.72 -2.37
N GLY A 213 -6.41 -11.51 -3.62
CA GLY A 213 -5.32 -10.59 -3.94
C GLY A 213 -5.60 -9.15 -3.53
N LEU A 214 -6.83 -8.68 -3.75
CA LEU A 214 -7.25 -7.35 -3.29
C LEU A 214 -7.18 -7.20 -1.77
N ILE A 215 -7.62 -8.23 -1.02
CA ILE A 215 -7.50 -8.24 0.45
C ILE A 215 -6.03 -8.21 0.87
N ASP A 216 -5.18 -9.07 0.29
CA ASP A 216 -3.77 -9.17 0.62
C ASP A 216 -3.01 -7.86 0.32
N VAL A 217 -3.34 -7.17 -0.79
CA VAL A 217 -2.77 -5.85 -1.13
C VAL A 217 -3.15 -4.80 -0.08
N GLU A 218 -4.40 -4.74 0.33
CA GLU A 218 -4.84 -3.79 1.35
C GLU A 218 -4.24 -4.11 2.72
N LEU A 219 -4.15 -5.38 3.10
CA LEU A 219 -3.46 -5.81 4.31
C LEU A 219 -1.99 -5.37 4.29
N LEU A 220 -1.28 -5.57 3.18
CA LEU A 220 0.10 -5.11 3.02
C LEU A 220 0.21 -3.59 3.20
N ASN A 221 -0.67 -2.81 2.55
CA ASN A 221 -0.69 -1.36 2.68
C ASN A 221 -0.92 -0.91 4.14
N LEU A 222 -1.87 -1.54 4.84
CA LEU A 222 -2.16 -1.26 6.24
C LEU A 222 -0.99 -1.61 7.17
N LEU A 223 -0.31 -2.73 6.92
CA LEU A 223 0.86 -3.16 7.67
C LEU A 223 2.03 -2.19 7.47
N ILE A 224 2.29 -1.74 6.24
CA ILE A 224 3.30 -0.70 5.96
C ILE A 224 2.98 0.57 6.76
N LYS A 225 1.71 1.01 6.75
CA LYS A 225 1.29 2.18 7.56
C LYS A 225 1.47 1.95 9.05
N LEU A 226 1.16 0.76 9.54
CA LEU A 226 1.35 0.42 10.95
C LEU A 226 2.83 0.48 11.35
N ASP A 227 3.72 -0.06 10.51
CA ASP A 227 5.17 -0.01 10.70
C ASP A 227 5.69 1.43 10.69
N GLU A 228 5.22 2.28 9.76
CA GLU A 228 5.55 3.73 9.74
C GLU A 228 5.20 4.42 11.08
N TRP A 229 4.05 4.07 11.69
CA TRP A 229 3.63 4.65 12.97
C TRP A 229 4.40 4.09 14.17
N PHE A 230 4.71 2.80 14.18
CA PHE A 230 5.60 2.23 15.19
C PHE A 230 7.00 2.86 15.14
N GLU A 231 7.53 3.10 13.94
CA GLU A 231 8.78 3.82 13.71
C GLU A 231 8.72 5.22 14.31
N LYS A 232 7.68 6.01 13.94
CA LYS A 232 7.47 7.36 14.50
C LYS A 232 7.41 7.37 16.02
N LYS A 233 6.65 6.44 16.62
CA LYS A 233 6.55 6.32 18.09
C LYS A 233 7.93 6.03 18.72
N ARG A 234 8.71 5.14 18.13
CA ARG A 234 10.06 4.82 18.60
C ARG A 234 11.01 5.99 18.46
N THR A 235 10.97 6.72 17.34
CA THR A 235 11.77 7.95 17.16
C THR A 235 11.43 8.99 18.23
N LEU A 236 10.14 9.17 18.56
CA LEU A 236 9.71 10.07 19.64
C LEU A 236 10.27 9.63 21.00
N GLN A 237 10.18 8.34 21.34
CA GLN A 237 10.75 7.80 22.58
C GLN A 237 12.27 8.00 22.66
N VAL A 238 13.00 7.76 21.57
CA VAL A 238 14.44 8.03 21.52
C VAL A 238 14.71 9.53 21.70
N SER A 239 13.96 10.41 21.03
CA SER A 239 14.12 11.86 21.19
C SER A 239 13.91 12.32 22.64
N GLU A 240 12.97 11.71 23.36
CA GLU A 240 12.70 12.00 24.77
C GLU A 240 13.80 11.51 25.71
N THR A 241 14.36 10.34 25.44
CA THR A 241 15.51 9.84 26.22
C THR A 241 16.78 10.63 25.97
N MET A 242 16.95 11.20 24.78
CA MET A 242 18.06 12.10 24.44
C MET A 242 17.84 13.54 24.96
N ARG A 243 16.61 13.91 25.33
CA ARG A 243 16.33 15.23 25.91
C ARG A 243 17.03 15.38 27.26
N GLY A 244 17.82 16.44 27.38
CA GLY A 244 18.63 16.72 28.56
C GLY A 244 20.08 16.24 28.44
N ASP A 245 20.45 15.63 27.31
CA ASP A 245 21.86 15.52 26.94
C ASP A 245 22.44 16.91 26.61
N VAL A 246 23.74 17.05 26.83
CA VAL A 246 24.50 18.29 26.62
C VAL A 246 24.32 18.80 25.18
N LEU A 247 24.25 17.89 24.20
CA LEU A 247 24.03 18.24 22.79
C LEU A 247 22.66 18.88 22.54
N SER A 248 21.60 18.40 23.20
CA SER A 248 20.27 19.03 23.11
C SER A 248 20.36 20.49 23.53
N LEU A 249 20.97 20.75 24.69
CA LEU A 249 21.12 22.08 25.27
C LEU A 249 21.94 23.06 24.39
N PHE A 250 22.88 22.54 23.59
CA PHE A 250 23.63 23.34 22.61
C PHE A 250 22.86 23.59 21.31
N CYS A 251 22.02 22.62 20.90
CA CYS A 251 21.23 22.66 19.68
C CYS A 251 19.85 23.30 19.84
N ASP A 252 19.40 23.59 21.08
CA ASP A 252 18.20 24.36 21.40
C ASP A 252 18.36 25.83 21.01
N LYS A 253 18.47 26.10 19.71
CA LYS A 253 18.11 27.39 19.15
C LYS A 253 16.59 27.48 19.16
N THR A 254 16.03 27.84 20.30
CA THR A 254 14.75 28.55 20.31
C THR A 254 14.98 29.91 19.66
N VAL A 255 14.99 29.94 18.32
CA VAL A 255 14.60 31.15 17.61
C VAL A 255 13.14 31.35 17.98
N ARG A 256 12.89 32.10 19.07
CA ARG A 256 11.62 32.80 19.21
C ARG A 256 11.59 33.74 18.00
N LEU A 257 10.91 33.35 16.94
CA LEU A 257 10.49 34.28 15.90
C LEU A 257 9.34 35.11 16.50
N SER A 258 9.68 35.91 17.50
CA SER A 258 8.80 36.94 18.04
C SER A 258 9.19 38.24 17.35
N SER A 259 8.26 38.73 16.51
CA SER A 259 8.18 40.05 15.89
C SER A 259 9.33 40.47 14.96
N LEU A 260 9.13 40.24 13.66
CA LEU A 260 9.59 41.19 12.63
C LEU A 260 8.84 42.50 12.88
N ASN A 261 9.48 43.44 13.58
CA ASN A 261 9.21 44.85 13.36
C ASN A 261 10.15 45.31 12.24
N GLU A 262 9.58 46.11 11.35
CA GLU A 262 10.22 46.72 10.19
C GLU A 262 11.51 47.48 10.55
N ASP A 263 12.30 47.69 9.51
CA ASP A 263 13.47 48.57 9.42
C ASP A 263 14.79 48.05 9.98
N SER A 264 15.54 47.32 9.15
CA SER A 264 16.84 47.81 8.62
C SER A 264 17.56 46.76 7.77
N SER A 265 17.85 47.15 6.53
CA SER A 265 18.95 46.72 5.64
C SER A 265 19.83 45.53 6.05
N ILE A 266 19.72 44.48 5.22
CA ILE A 266 20.64 43.37 4.89
C ILE A 266 22.15 43.70 5.12
N PRO A 267 22.96 42.74 5.63
CA PRO A 267 23.87 42.02 4.72
C PRO A 267 23.70 40.50 4.74
N ILE A 268 23.62 39.95 3.53
CA ILE A 268 23.75 38.55 3.17
C ILE A 268 25.19 38.11 3.49
N CYS A 269 25.33 37.00 4.18
CA CYS A 269 26.57 36.22 4.26
C CYS A 269 26.10 34.76 4.33
N GLY A 270 26.14 33.98 3.26
CA GLY A 270 27.28 33.63 2.44
C GLY A 270 27.46 32.13 2.58
N SER A 271 26.65 31.35 1.85
CA SER A 271 26.77 29.90 1.79
C SER A 271 28.09 29.56 1.11
N VAL A 272 29.06 29.10 1.90
CA VAL A 272 30.32 28.56 1.40
C VAL A 272 30.02 27.22 0.76
N ASN A 273 30.07 27.20 -0.57
CA ASN A 273 30.30 26.02 -1.37
C ASN A 273 31.64 25.40 -0.97
N SER A 274 31.64 24.12 -0.65
CA SER A 274 32.85 23.31 -0.69
C SER A 274 32.46 21.86 -0.95
N ASP A 275 32.53 21.50 -2.23
CA ASP A 275 32.89 20.19 -2.80
C ASP A 275 33.60 20.54 -4.14
N PRO A 276 34.64 19.81 -4.61
CA PRO A 276 34.47 18.41 -5.00
C PRO A 276 35.73 17.51 -4.92
N ALA A 277 35.57 16.26 -5.40
CA ALA A 277 36.53 15.15 -5.65
C ALA A 277 36.44 14.03 -4.59
N ASP A 278 36.11 12.77 -4.89
CA ASP A 278 36.44 11.96 -6.07
C ASP A 278 35.34 10.96 -6.48
N ASP A 279 35.36 10.67 -7.79
CA ASP A 279 34.59 9.72 -8.59
C ASP A 279 34.65 8.25 -8.14
N VAL A 280 33.53 7.51 -8.26
CA VAL A 280 33.44 6.27 -9.06
C VAL A 280 32.00 6.12 -9.61
N GLN A 281 31.92 6.07 -10.94
CA GLN A 281 30.73 5.88 -11.77
C GLN A 281 30.08 4.49 -11.61
N CYS A 282 28.75 4.46 -11.68
CA CYS A 282 28.06 3.47 -12.51
C CYS A 282 26.77 4.08 -13.08
N GLN A 283 26.72 4.18 -14.40
CA GLN A 283 25.68 4.81 -15.20
C GLN A 283 24.43 3.92 -15.29
N ASN A 284 23.23 4.50 -15.29
CA ASN A 284 22.38 4.62 -16.48
C ASN A 284 20.92 5.04 -16.14
N THR A 285 20.60 6.27 -16.56
CA THR A 285 19.45 6.60 -17.42
C THR A 285 18.02 6.35 -16.91
N GLU A 286 17.52 7.29 -16.10
CA GLU A 286 16.10 7.66 -16.08
C GLU A 286 15.98 9.15 -16.38
N GLN A 287 15.56 9.49 -17.62
CA GLN A 287 14.72 10.65 -17.93
C GLN A 287 14.42 10.68 -19.43
N SER A 288 13.22 10.26 -19.79
CA SER A 288 12.45 10.87 -20.87
C SER A 288 10.99 10.42 -20.77
N MET A 289 10.08 11.36 -21.01
CA MET A 289 8.64 11.18 -21.28
C MET A 289 7.65 11.27 -20.10
N ILE A 290 7.62 12.42 -19.41
CA ILE A 290 6.33 13.05 -19.05
C ILE A 290 6.42 14.54 -19.36
N THR A 291 6.34 14.90 -20.63
CA THR A 291 5.95 16.25 -21.07
C THR A 291 5.34 16.13 -22.45
N THR A 292 4.05 15.81 -22.51
CA THR A 292 3.10 16.19 -23.57
C THR A 292 1.76 15.52 -23.27
N MET A 293 0.77 16.32 -22.87
CA MET A 293 -0.66 16.25 -23.24
C MET A 293 -1.47 17.04 -22.20
N SER A 294 -1.33 18.36 -22.26
CA SER A 294 -2.27 19.30 -21.63
C SER A 294 -2.62 20.40 -22.62
N TYR A 295 -3.13 20.05 -23.80
CA TYR A 295 -3.78 20.97 -24.72
C TYR A 295 -4.78 20.22 -25.61
N ALA A 296 -5.90 20.89 -25.89
CA ALA A 296 -7.14 20.46 -26.56
C ALA A 296 -8.17 19.82 -25.62
N GLU A 297 -9.40 20.30 -25.44
CA GLU A 297 -10.16 21.35 -26.12
C GLU A 297 -11.27 21.83 -25.17
N ARG A 298 -11.36 23.14 -25.00
CA ARG A 298 -12.53 23.85 -24.48
C ARG A 298 -13.13 24.51 -25.72
N THR A 299 -14.24 23.99 -26.23
CA THR A 299 -14.99 24.61 -27.32
C THR A 299 -16.44 24.80 -26.92
N ASP A 300 -16.81 26.07 -27.04
CA ASP A 300 -18.04 26.73 -26.69
C ASP A 300 -19.30 26.11 -27.30
N TYR A 301 -20.35 26.10 -26.47
CA TYR A 301 -21.74 26.06 -26.91
C TYR A 301 -22.11 27.44 -27.48
N PHE A 302 -22.33 27.51 -28.79
CA PHE A 302 -23.21 28.50 -29.42
C PHE A 302 -24.03 27.80 -30.51
N GLY A 303 -25.34 27.98 -30.47
CA GLY A 303 -26.31 27.30 -31.32
C GLY A 303 -26.72 28.05 -32.59
N LEU A 304 -27.86 27.59 -33.13
CA LEU A 304 -28.60 27.98 -34.35
C LEU A 304 -28.05 27.25 -35.59
N GLN A 305 -28.82 26.49 -36.36
CA GLN A 305 -30.20 26.68 -36.82
C GLN A 305 -30.80 25.34 -37.26
#